data_AF-A0A5B7X686-F1
#
_entry.id   AF-A0A5B7X686-F1
#
_cell.length_a   1.000
_cell.length_b   1.000
_cell.length_c   1.000
_cell.angle_alpha   90.00
_cell.angle_beta   90.00
_cell.angle_gamma   90.00
#
_symmetry.space_group_name_H-M   'P 1'
#
loop_
_entity.id
_entity.type
_entity.pdbx_description
1 polymer ?
#
loop_
_entity_poly.entity_id
_entity_poly.type
_entity_poly.pdbx_seq_one_letter_code
_entity_poly.pdbx_strand_id
1 'polypeptide(L)'
;MKKFKLCIASLAVFAMIFTSCSKEEEGISQAKKTTLSFEAIVNDLVSNRAASKQSLGDIPECSNDDPAFVRIILLQGGTEVVGTSNNPYRIDLASGQNFTVEDAALELDPGTYNLDHFSVYNADGDLIWLAPRGGDLANFVDTPLPLSIDLGAGVKKYVEVPVLCYDNRDVNQYGYLFFELDTNQAVEFCFFANYCDDSGRHFTANYSLDVWLGTDNTGIQLYNDLEPTVGVNDHGDFFASPLCVALPYNEGANEDYIYYEVTLLDWEANYDSVEHKVLSGTLNKNDIEAHFDGNDNIDYEHLRFNCVEEGVNEEYVAEMEAAIENMMEEINAIPYTGDPDYDFARKMIPHHRGEIALAEIELEYGHHEEMRNMAEQTLTSAPESINRLQNFLEQHGEPEPISDTQYIEEMEAAMEEMEVEMTSIPYTGDPDYDFARKMIPHHQGAIDLSLIELEYGVHEMTREEARMIIDSQQQGIVELESFIEEHGSPME
;
A
#
# COMPACT_ATOMS: atom_id res chain seq x y z
N MET A 1 -49.75 -23.10 -98.48
CA MET A 1 -48.41 -23.14 -97.84
C MET A 1 -47.73 -21.76 -97.69
N LYS A 2 -48.46 -20.62 -97.63
CA LYS A 2 -47.89 -19.29 -97.31
C LYS A 2 -48.33 -18.72 -95.94
N LYS A 3 -49.42 -19.22 -95.34
CA LYS A 3 -49.88 -18.78 -94.00
C LYS A 3 -49.27 -19.54 -92.83
N PHE A 4 -48.79 -20.77 -93.05
CA PHE A 4 -48.13 -21.57 -92.00
C PHE A 4 -46.69 -21.11 -91.69
N LYS A 5 -46.01 -20.52 -92.68
CA LYS A 5 -44.68 -19.91 -92.48
C LYS A 5 -44.74 -18.58 -91.71
N LEU A 6 -45.91 -17.93 -91.65
CA LEU A 6 -46.06 -16.65 -90.96
C LEU A 6 -46.26 -16.84 -89.44
N CYS A 7 -46.98 -17.88 -89.00
CA CYS A 7 -47.15 -18.15 -87.56
C CYS A 7 -45.86 -18.63 -86.87
N ILE A 8 -44.98 -19.34 -87.58
CA ILE A 8 -43.69 -19.77 -87.02
C ILE A 8 -42.71 -18.58 -86.92
N ALA A 9 -42.79 -17.62 -87.84
CA ALA A 9 -41.98 -16.40 -87.77
C ALA A 9 -42.41 -15.48 -86.60
N SER A 10 -43.69 -15.41 -86.26
CA SER A 10 -44.18 -14.61 -85.13
C SER A 10 -43.81 -15.20 -83.75
N LEU A 11 -43.72 -16.54 -83.64
CA LEU A 11 -43.30 -17.19 -82.38
C LEU A 11 -41.79 -17.08 -82.14
N ALA A 12 -40.98 -17.01 -83.20
CA ALA A 12 -39.53 -16.81 -83.08
C ALA A 12 -39.15 -15.38 -82.64
N VAL A 13 -39.96 -14.37 -82.96
CA VAL A 13 -39.73 -12.97 -82.54
C VAL A 13 -40.17 -12.73 -81.09
N PHE A 14 -41.22 -13.41 -80.61
CA PHE A 14 -41.67 -13.28 -79.22
C PHE A 14 -40.79 -14.04 -78.21
N ALA A 15 -40.14 -15.13 -78.65
CA ALA A 15 -39.18 -15.87 -77.81
C ALA A 15 -37.82 -15.17 -77.64
N MET A 16 -37.44 -14.24 -78.54
CA MET A 16 -36.22 -13.43 -78.41
C MET A 16 -36.38 -12.22 -77.47
N ILE A 17 -37.57 -11.95 -76.92
CA ILE A 17 -37.79 -10.85 -75.96
C ILE A 17 -37.67 -11.33 -74.49
N PHE A 18 -37.66 -12.65 -74.22
CA PHE A 18 -37.60 -13.19 -72.85
C PHE A 18 -36.38 -14.08 -72.54
N THR A 19 -35.39 -14.14 -73.43
CA THR A 19 -34.11 -14.81 -73.15
C THR A 19 -32.96 -13.82 -73.30
N SER A 20 -32.95 -12.81 -72.44
CA SER A 20 -31.70 -12.18 -72.01
C SER A 20 -31.12 -13.09 -70.93
N CYS A 21 -30.09 -13.86 -71.26
CA CYS A 21 -29.15 -14.41 -70.27
C CYS A 21 -28.76 -13.24 -69.34
N SER A 22 -28.97 -13.29 -68.02
CA SER A 22 -28.27 -14.19 -67.10
C SER A 22 -26.81 -14.36 -67.54
N LYS A 23 -26.11 -13.23 -67.57
CA LYS A 23 -24.79 -13.20 -66.97
C LYS A 23 -25.01 -12.45 -65.66
N GLU A 24 -25.00 -13.18 -64.56
CA GLU A 24 -24.44 -12.68 -63.32
C GLU A 24 -22.99 -12.31 -63.66
N GLU A 25 -22.79 -11.16 -64.28
CA GLU A 25 -21.72 -10.35 -63.78
C GLU A 25 -22.29 -9.83 -62.48
N GLU A 26 -21.72 -10.33 -61.39
CA GLU A 26 -21.46 -9.51 -60.21
C GLU A 26 -21.02 -8.15 -60.76
N GLY A 27 -22.00 -7.29 -61.07
CA GLY A 27 -21.81 -5.88 -61.06
C GLY A 27 -21.46 -5.68 -59.63
N ILE A 28 -20.14 -5.73 -59.38
CA ILE A 28 -19.51 -5.35 -58.14
C ILE A 28 -20.31 -4.11 -57.77
N SER A 29 -21.22 -4.25 -56.80
CA SER A 29 -21.64 -3.11 -56.01
C SER A 29 -20.35 -2.81 -55.28
N GLN A 30 -19.45 -2.13 -56.00
CA GLN A 30 -18.28 -1.50 -55.47
C GLN A 30 -18.96 -0.58 -54.50
N ALA A 31 -19.01 -1.01 -53.23
CA ALA A 31 -19.51 -0.21 -52.14
C ALA A 31 -18.75 1.09 -52.35
N LYS A 32 -19.44 2.12 -52.85
CA LYS A 32 -18.79 3.33 -53.32
C LYS A 32 -18.37 4.03 -52.04
N LYS A 33 -17.20 3.65 -51.54
CA LYS A 33 -16.61 4.24 -50.35
C LYS A 33 -16.49 5.73 -50.59
N THR A 34 -16.72 6.47 -49.53
CA THR A 34 -16.65 7.91 -49.46
C THR A 34 -15.56 8.22 -48.45
N THR A 35 -14.72 9.19 -48.74
CA THR A 35 -13.62 9.57 -47.84
C THR A 35 -14.03 10.83 -47.09
N LEU A 36 -13.86 10.81 -45.78
CA LEU A 36 -14.08 11.96 -44.91
C LEU A 36 -12.75 12.51 -44.42
N SER A 37 -12.66 13.82 -44.26
CA SER A 37 -11.52 14.51 -43.64
C SER A 37 -12.03 15.70 -42.83
N PHE A 38 -11.30 16.07 -41.79
CA PHE A 38 -11.68 17.15 -40.89
C PHE A 38 -10.62 18.25 -40.86
N GLU A 39 -11.05 19.49 -40.63
CA GLU A 39 -10.18 20.63 -40.35
C GLU A 39 -10.63 21.33 -39.08
N ALA A 40 -9.70 21.55 -38.16
CA ALA A 40 -9.95 22.32 -36.96
C ALA A 40 -9.94 23.82 -37.27
N ILE A 41 -11.06 24.49 -37.03
CA ILE A 41 -11.20 25.95 -37.16
C ILE A 41 -11.21 26.55 -35.75
N VAL A 42 -10.08 27.12 -35.35
CA VAL A 42 -9.93 27.73 -34.03
C VAL A 42 -10.67 29.06 -33.98
N ASN A 43 -11.68 29.13 -33.12
CA ASN A 43 -12.37 30.36 -32.80
C ASN A 43 -11.70 31.02 -31.59
N ASP A 44 -10.73 31.89 -31.86
CA ASP A 44 -10.07 32.68 -30.80
C ASP A 44 -11.05 33.70 -30.20
N LEU A 45 -11.51 33.39 -28.99
CA LEU A 45 -12.46 34.19 -28.22
C LEU A 45 -11.84 35.49 -27.68
N VAL A 46 -10.51 35.60 -27.62
CA VAL A 46 -9.80 36.82 -27.16
C VAL A 46 -9.95 37.96 -28.18
N SER A 47 -10.13 37.62 -29.45
CA SER A 47 -10.37 38.58 -30.54
C SER A 47 -11.80 39.15 -30.58
N ASN A 48 -12.77 38.49 -29.91
CA ASN A 48 -14.21 38.83 -29.93
C ASN A 48 -14.76 39.34 -28.56
N ARG A 49 -13.90 39.95 -27.73
CA ARG A 49 -14.19 40.50 -26.39
C ARG A 49 -15.42 41.42 -26.24
N ALA A 50 -16.02 41.90 -27.33
CA ALA A 50 -17.17 42.80 -27.29
C ALA A 50 -18.51 42.09 -27.00
N ALA A 51 -18.59 40.76 -27.18
CA ALA A 51 -19.84 40.00 -27.03
C ALA A 51 -19.94 39.17 -25.73
N SER A 52 -18.85 38.95 -24.98
CA SER A 52 -18.77 37.93 -23.93
C SER A 52 -19.03 38.40 -22.48
N LYS A 53 -19.41 39.66 -22.28
CA LYS A 53 -19.33 40.31 -20.95
C LYS A 53 -20.40 39.92 -19.92
N GLN A 54 -21.04 38.75 -20.00
CA GLN A 54 -22.12 38.42 -19.08
C GLN A 54 -22.23 36.99 -18.52
N SER A 55 -21.39 36.01 -18.90
CA SER A 55 -21.49 34.67 -18.30
C SER A 55 -20.20 33.90 -18.00
N LEU A 56 -19.05 34.25 -18.57
CA LEU A 56 -17.78 33.55 -18.34
C LEU A 56 -16.76 34.50 -17.72
N GLY A 57 -16.15 34.08 -16.60
CA GLY A 57 -15.21 34.91 -15.81
C GLY A 57 -13.93 35.20 -16.58
N ASP A 58 -13.18 34.14 -16.90
CA ASP A 58 -11.97 34.17 -17.70
C ASP A 58 -12.18 33.32 -18.96
N ILE A 59 -11.79 33.85 -20.11
CA ILE A 59 -11.83 33.13 -21.38
C ILE A 59 -10.48 32.41 -21.53
N PRO A 60 -10.45 31.11 -21.87
CA PRO A 60 -9.22 30.35 -22.08
C PRO A 60 -8.24 31.04 -23.05
N GLU A 61 -6.99 31.20 -22.63
CA GLU A 61 -5.91 31.59 -23.55
C GLU A 61 -5.44 30.36 -24.33
N CYS A 62 -5.23 30.53 -25.63
CA CYS A 62 -4.78 29.45 -26.49
C CYS A 62 -3.32 29.09 -26.21
N SER A 63 -3.03 27.77 -26.13
CA SER A 63 -1.65 27.30 -26.17
C SER A 63 -0.95 27.80 -27.45
N ASN A 64 0.35 28.08 -27.34
CA ASN A 64 1.20 28.39 -28.49
C ASN A 64 1.73 27.13 -29.19
N ASP A 65 1.34 25.95 -28.72
CA ASP A 65 1.79 24.67 -29.27
C ASP A 65 1.16 24.38 -30.64
N ASP A 66 1.92 23.71 -31.49
CA ASP A 66 1.45 23.29 -32.80
C ASP A 66 0.55 22.05 -32.69
N PRO A 67 -0.62 22.03 -33.36
CA PRO A 67 -1.49 20.87 -33.40
C PRO A 67 -0.83 19.74 -34.20
N ALA A 68 -0.89 18.51 -33.69
CA ALA A 68 -0.27 17.33 -34.29
C ALA A 68 -1.30 16.25 -34.71
N PHE A 69 -2.33 16.01 -33.90
CA PHE A 69 -3.36 15.02 -34.22
C PHE A 69 -4.71 15.41 -33.62
N VAL A 70 -5.78 14.78 -34.11
CA VAL A 70 -7.12 14.88 -33.53
C VAL A 70 -7.56 13.54 -32.98
N ARG A 71 -8.50 13.57 -32.03
CA ARG A 71 -9.30 12.39 -31.68
C ARG A 71 -10.78 12.65 -31.88
N ILE A 72 -11.46 11.67 -32.48
CA ILE A 72 -12.86 11.78 -32.87
C ILE A 72 -13.72 10.61 -32.40
N ILE A 73 -15.02 10.85 -32.31
CA ILE A 73 -16.05 9.81 -32.24
C ILE A 73 -17.09 10.11 -33.32
N LEU A 74 -17.33 9.14 -34.20
CA LEU A 74 -18.33 9.21 -35.25
C LEU A 74 -19.42 8.18 -34.98
N LEU A 75 -20.68 8.60 -35.04
CA LEU A 75 -21.84 7.73 -34.92
C LEU A 75 -22.62 7.62 -36.22
N GLN A 76 -23.20 6.44 -36.46
CA GLN A 76 -24.20 6.22 -37.50
C GLN A 76 -25.46 5.62 -36.85
N GLY A 77 -26.60 6.30 -37.00
CA GLY A 77 -27.85 5.84 -36.38
C GLY A 77 -27.78 5.69 -34.85
N GLY A 78 -26.90 6.44 -34.18
CA GLY A 78 -26.66 6.36 -32.73
C GLY A 78 -25.70 5.26 -32.28
N THR A 79 -25.08 4.52 -33.20
CA THR A 79 -24.03 3.54 -32.90
C THR A 79 -22.66 4.13 -33.21
N GLU A 80 -21.68 3.96 -32.32
CA GLU A 80 -20.28 4.34 -32.53
C GLU A 80 -19.67 3.49 -33.66
N VAL A 81 -19.19 4.15 -34.71
CA VAL A 81 -18.64 3.49 -35.92
C VAL A 81 -17.17 3.82 -36.16
N VAL A 82 -16.67 4.94 -35.65
CA VAL A 82 -15.24 5.31 -35.64
C VAL A 82 -14.92 5.93 -34.29
N GLY A 83 -14.03 5.28 -33.53
CA GLY A 83 -13.78 5.64 -32.14
C GLY A 83 -14.91 5.22 -31.21
N THR A 84 -14.67 5.27 -29.91
CA THR A 84 -15.65 4.97 -28.86
C THR A 84 -15.57 6.02 -27.76
N SER A 85 -16.61 6.13 -26.94
CA SER A 85 -16.65 7.03 -25.78
C SER A 85 -15.46 6.84 -24.82
N ASN A 86 -14.96 5.61 -24.67
CA ASN A 86 -13.80 5.30 -23.82
C ASN A 86 -12.46 5.38 -24.55
N ASN A 87 -12.46 5.29 -25.88
CA ASN A 87 -11.25 5.35 -26.71
C ASN A 87 -11.55 6.05 -28.03
N PRO A 88 -11.55 7.40 -28.04
CA PRO A 88 -11.71 8.19 -29.26
C PRO A 88 -10.62 7.87 -30.29
N TYR A 89 -10.99 7.80 -31.57
CA TYR A 89 -10.07 7.37 -32.62
C TYR A 89 -9.11 8.50 -32.99
N ARG A 90 -7.81 8.23 -32.95
CA ARG A 90 -6.75 9.18 -33.30
C ARG A 90 -6.55 9.25 -34.81
N ILE A 91 -6.41 10.46 -35.34
CA ILE A 91 -6.06 10.75 -36.73
C ILE A 91 -5.01 11.85 -36.75
N ASP A 92 -3.87 11.60 -37.39
CA ASP A 92 -2.81 12.61 -37.47
C ASP A 92 -3.20 13.76 -38.41
N LEU A 93 -2.71 14.96 -38.10
CA LEU A 93 -2.84 16.12 -38.96
C LEU A 93 -1.74 16.12 -40.03
N ALA A 94 -2.05 16.70 -41.19
CA ALA A 94 -1.03 16.95 -42.21
C ALA A 94 0.01 17.93 -41.65
N SER A 95 1.29 17.67 -41.92
CA SER A 95 2.42 18.43 -41.35
C SER A 95 2.22 19.95 -41.49
N GLY A 96 2.14 20.64 -40.35
CA GLY A 96 1.98 22.09 -40.27
C GLY A 96 0.62 22.61 -40.78
N GLN A 97 -0.42 21.77 -40.75
CA GLN A 97 -1.78 22.10 -41.16
C GLN A 97 -2.77 21.66 -40.07
N ASN A 98 -3.97 22.25 -40.08
CA ASN A 98 -5.03 21.92 -39.11
C ASN A 98 -5.99 20.84 -39.61
N PHE A 99 -5.65 20.16 -40.70
CA PHE A 99 -6.51 19.16 -41.32
C PHE A 99 -5.90 17.77 -41.31
N THR A 100 -6.77 16.77 -41.20
CA THR A 100 -6.38 15.36 -41.07
C THR A 100 -5.73 14.83 -42.34
N VAL A 101 -4.75 13.93 -42.21
CA VAL A 101 -4.30 13.10 -43.32
C VAL A 101 -5.42 12.13 -43.76
N GLU A 102 -5.26 11.51 -44.94
CA GLU A 102 -6.17 10.44 -45.34
C GLU A 102 -6.01 9.24 -44.40
N ASP A 103 -7.13 8.76 -43.84
CA ASP A 103 -7.16 7.65 -42.90
C ASP A 103 -8.17 6.59 -43.38
N ALA A 104 -7.76 5.33 -43.33
CA ALA A 104 -8.59 4.21 -43.78
C ALA A 104 -9.87 4.06 -42.95
N ALA A 105 -9.88 4.45 -41.68
CA ALA A 105 -11.07 4.42 -40.83
C ALA A 105 -12.13 5.45 -41.27
N LEU A 106 -11.75 6.43 -42.09
CA LEU A 106 -12.66 7.42 -42.68
C LEU A 106 -13.09 7.08 -44.12
N GLU A 107 -12.76 5.88 -44.62
CA GLU A 107 -13.34 5.31 -45.84
C GLU A 107 -14.68 4.63 -45.54
N LEU A 108 -15.72 5.46 -45.43
CA LEU A 108 -17.04 5.06 -44.95
C LEU A 108 -17.98 4.66 -46.08
N ASP A 109 -19.07 3.97 -45.75
CA ASP A 109 -20.16 3.74 -46.69
C ASP A 109 -21.06 5.00 -46.78
N PRO A 110 -21.71 5.25 -47.94
CA PRO A 110 -22.60 6.39 -48.08
C PRO A 110 -23.73 6.38 -47.05
N GLY A 111 -24.00 7.52 -46.43
CA GLY A 111 -24.98 7.64 -45.36
C GLY A 111 -24.77 8.89 -44.52
N THR A 112 -25.64 9.06 -43.53
CA THR A 112 -25.58 10.17 -42.58
C THR A 112 -24.88 9.73 -41.30
N TYR A 113 -23.88 10.51 -40.90
CA TYR A 113 -23.07 10.31 -39.71
C TYR A 113 -23.18 11.53 -38.80
N ASN A 114 -22.92 11.35 -37.51
CA ASN A 114 -22.78 12.47 -36.57
C ASN A 114 -21.39 12.40 -35.95
N LEU A 115 -20.62 13.48 -36.09
CA LEU A 115 -19.42 13.69 -35.31
C LEU A 115 -19.86 14.15 -33.92
N ASP A 116 -19.50 13.38 -32.89
CA ASP A 116 -19.99 13.58 -31.52
C ASP A 116 -18.90 14.02 -30.55
N HIS A 117 -17.64 13.76 -30.92
CA HIS A 117 -16.45 14.23 -30.21
C HIS A 117 -15.39 14.68 -31.21
N PHE A 118 -14.73 15.80 -30.93
CA PHE A 118 -13.61 16.30 -31.70
C PHE A 118 -12.67 17.10 -30.81
N SER A 119 -11.45 16.61 -30.67
CA SER A 119 -10.41 17.16 -29.78
C SER A 119 -9.08 17.19 -30.52
N VAL A 120 -8.26 18.22 -30.27
CA VAL A 120 -7.01 18.48 -30.99
C VAL A 120 -5.86 18.53 -30.01
N TYR A 121 -4.81 17.77 -30.31
CA TYR A 121 -3.66 17.57 -29.42
C TYR A 121 -2.36 18.03 -30.07
N ASN A 122 -1.40 18.45 -29.25
CA ASN A 122 -0.02 18.71 -29.69
C ASN A 122 0.76 17.38 -29.87
N ALA A 123 2.04 17.47 -30.25
CA ALA A 123 2.88 16.29 -30.48
C ALA A 123 3.21 15.49 -29.20
N ASP A 124 3.20 16.16 -28.05
CA ASP A 124 3.49 15.59 -26.73
C ASP A 124 2.26 14.88 -26.12
N GLY A 125 1.08 15.11 -26.69
CA GLY A 125 -0.17 14.46 -26.30
C GLY A 125 -1.08 15.32 -25.42
N ASP A 126 -0.79 16.60 -25.26
CA ASP A 126 -1.61 17.54 -24.51
C ASP A 126 -2.79 18.02 -25.36
N LEU A 127 -3.97 18.12 -24.73
CA LEU A 127 -5.18 18.64 -25.36
C LEU A 127 -5.08 20.17 -25.44
N ILE A 128 -5.07 20.71 -26.66
CA ILE A 128 -4.91 22.15 -26.89
C ILE A 128 -6.18 22.82 -27.39
N TRP A 129 -7.02 22.13 -28.17
CA TRP A 129 -8.33 22.64 -28.61
C TRP A 129 -9.42 21.59 -28.48
N LEU A 130 -10.63 22.03 -28.14
CA LEU A 130 -11.80 21.16 -27.97
C LEU A 130 -13.03 21.76 -28.67
N ALA A 131 -13.75 20.94 -29.44
CA ALA A 131 -15.03 21.34 -29.99
C ALA A 131 -16.12 21.22 -28.90
N PRO A 132 -16.86 22.29 -28.58
CA PRO A 132 -17.92 22.22 -27.58
C PRO A 132 -19.10 21.38 -28.10
N ARG A 133 -19.63 20.51 -27.24
CA ARG A 133 -20.82 19.67 -27.46
C ARG A 133 -22.09 20.24 -26.82
N GLY A 134 -21.92 21.21 -25.93
CA GLY A 134 -22.97 21.89 -25.20
C GLY A 134 -22.36 22.93 -24.26
N GLY A 135 -23.01 23.14 -23.10
CA GLY A 135 -22.55 24.10 -22.10
C GLY A 135 -22.55 25.54 -22.63
N ASP A 136 -22.00 26.47 -21.84
CA ASP A 136 -22.01 27.89 -22.22
C ASP A 136 -21.11 28.18 -23.43
N LEU A 137 -20.03 27.39 -23.61
CA LEU A 137 -19.06 27.58 -24.69
C LEU A 137 -19.60 27.18 -26.07
N ALA A 138 -20.63 26.33 -26.16
CA ALA A 138 -21.30 26.03 -27.42
C ALA A 138 -21.92 27.28 -28.08
N ASN A 139 -22.25 28.32 -27.31
CA ASN A 139 -22.78 29.57 -27.86
C ASN A 139 -21.74 30.44 -28.58
N PHE A 140 -20.46 30.07 -28.49
CA PHE A 140 -19.34 30.83 -29.05
C PHE A 140 -18.78 30.23 -30.34
N VAL A 141 -19.38 29.15 -30.83
CA VAL A 141 -19.08 28.57 -32.13
C VAL A 141 -20.33 28.53 -32.99
N ASP A 142 -20.17 28.68 -34.30
CA ASP A 142 -21.32 28.71 -35.22
C ASP A 142 -22.04 27.36 -35.30
N THR A 143 -21.29 26.26 -35.14
CA THR A 143 -21.83 24.89 -35.24
C THR A 143 -21.19 23.98 -34.19
N PRO A 144 -21.72 23.94 -32.95
CA PRO A 144 -21.22 23.03 -31.92
C PRO A 144 -21.54 21.56 -32.26
N LEU A 145 -20.90 20.64 -31.56
CA LEU A 145 -21.21 19.21 -31.66
C LEU A 145 -22.57 18.89 -31.02
N PRO A 146 -23.25 17.80 -31.44
CA PRO A 146 -22.87 16.90 -32.52
C PRO A 146 -23.10 17.50 -33.93
N LEU A 147 -22.14 17.27 -34.83
CA LEU A 147 -22.15 17.74 -36.23
C LEU A 147 -22.68 16.65 -37.17
N SER A 148 -23.80 16.91 -37.86
CA SER A 148 -24.36 15.95 -38.83
C SER A 148 -23.67 16.07 -40.20
N ILE A 149 -23.23 14.93 -40.75
CA ILE A 149 -22.41 14.81 -41.94
C ILE A 149 -23.10 13.84 -42.90
N ASP A 150 -23.56 14.35 -44.04
CA ASP A 150 -24.15 13.54 -45.10
C ASP A 150 -23.10 13.19 -46.15
N LEU A 151 -22.86 11.89 -46.34
CA LEU A 151 -21.87 11.37 -47.27
C LEU A 151 -22.54 10.68 -48.46
N GLY A 152 -22.43 11.32 -49.63
CA GLY A 152 -22.88 10.75 -50.90
C GLY A 152 -21.89 9.72 -51.47
N ALA A 153 -22.39 8.85 -52.34
CA ALA A 153 -21.57 7.83 -53.00
C ALA A 153 -20.45 8.43 -53.86
N GLY A 154 -19.20 8.07 -53.54
CA GLY A 154 -18.00 8.54 -54.26
C GLY A 154 -17.63 9.99 -54.01
N VAL A 155 -18.04 10.56 -52.88
CA VAL A 155 -17.68 11.92 -52.45
C VAL A 155 -16.40 11.86 -51.60
N LYS A 156 -15.52 12.86 -51.75
CA LYS A 156 -14.52 13.20 -50.75
C LYS A 156 -15.02 14.43 -50.00
N LYS A 157 -15.49 14.24 -48.77
CA LYS A 157 -16.09 15.30 -47.97
C LYS A 157 -15.04 15.83 -47.01
N TYR A 158 -15.03 17.14 -46.89
CA TYR A 158 -14.17 17.85 -45.96
C TYR A 158 -15.07 18.64 -45.02
N VAL A 159 -14.84 18.49 -43.71
CA VAL A 159 -15.69 19.06 -42.66
C VAL A 159 -14.85 19.98 -41.80
N GLU A 160 -15.20 21.26 -41.81
CA GLU A 160 -14.66 22.25 -40.90
C GLU A 160 -15.33 22.07 -39.54
N VAL A 161 -14.54 21.88 -38.49
CA VAL A 161 -14.99 21.66 -37.12
C VAL A 161 -14.55 22.85 -36.27
N PRO A 162 -15.49 23.68 -35.79
CA PRO A 162 -15.17 24.77 -34.87
C PRO A 162 -14.65 24.24 -33.55
N VAL A 163 -13.48 24.72 -33.12
CA VAL A 163 -12.85 24.37 -31.85
C VAL A 163 -12.53 25.63 -31.05
N LEU A 164 -12.49 25.50 -29.73
CA LEU A 164 -12.09 26.55 -28.81
C LEU A 164 -10.83 26.12 -28.05
N CYS A 165 -10.14 27.10 -27.48
CA CYS A 165 -8.90 26.89 -26.74
C CYS A 165 -9.16 26.19 -25.41
N TYR A 166 -8.54 25.02 -25.23
CA TYR A 166 -8.82 24.16 -24.10
C TYR A 166 -8.25 24.73 -22.79
N ASP A 167 -9.08 24.74 -21.75
CA ASP A 167 -8.68 24.99 -20.37
C ASP A 167 -9.40 23.97 -19.49
N ASN A 168 -8.63 23.25 -18.67
CA ASN A 168 -9.19 22.22 -17.79
C ASN A 168 -10.22 22.82 -16.81
N ARG A 169 -10.02 24.06 -16.36
CA ARG A 169 -10.90 24.71 -15.37
C ARG A 169 -12.33 24.92 -15.91
N ASP A 170 -12.50 24.97 -17.22
CA ASP A 170 -13.77 25.24 -17.89
C ASP A 170 -14.36 23.99 -18.57
N VAL A 171 -13.88 22.79 -18.24
CA VAL A 171 -14.22 21.57 -18.95
C VAL A 171 -15.74 21.30 -19.05
N ASN A 172 -16.49 21.59 -17.97
CA ASN A 172 -17.95 21.47 -17.92
C ASN A 172 -18.65 22.44 -18.89
N GLN A 173 -18.03 23.58 -19.19
CA GLN A 173 -18.58 24.61 -20.08
C GLN A 173 -18.56 24.17 -21.55
N TYR A 174 -17.76 23.16 -21.91
CA TYR A 174 -17.78 22.54 -23.24
C TYR A 174 -18.96 21.57 -23.43
N GLY A 175 -19.77 21.32 -22.39
CA GLY A 175 -20.93 20.42 -22.45
C GLY A 175 -20.59 18.93 -22.47
N TYR A 176 -19.35 18.59 -22.13
CA TYR A 176 -18.98 17.24 -21.78
C TYR A 176 -19.19 17.08 -20.28
N LEU A 177 -19.92 16.03 -19.88
CA LEU A 177 -19.99 15.60 -18.49
C LEU A 177 -18.65 14.92 -18.17
N PHE A 178 -17.62 15.72 -17.96
CA PHE A 178 -16.41 15.25 -17.33
C PHE A 178 -16.72 15.10 -15.84
N PHE A 179 -16.99 13.88 -15.41
CA PHE A 179 -16.31 13.48 -14.19
C PHE A 179 -14.84 13.39 -14.61
N GLU A 180 -14.05 14.41 -14.26
CA GLU A 180 -12.73 14.05 -13.75
C GLU A 180 -13.04 13.10 -12.59
N LEU A 181 -13.04 11.80 -12.87
CA LEU A 181 -12.31 10.94 -11.97
C LEU A 181 -10.90 11.48 -12.12
N ASP A 182 -10.56 12.41 -11.24
CA ASP A 182 -9.17 12.61 -10.90
C ASP A 182 -8.67 11.21 -10.58
N THR A 183 -7.93 10.62 -11.50
CA THR A 183 -7.26 9.35 -11.26
C THR A 183 -6.03 9.61 -10.40
N ASN A 184 -6.07 10.56 -9.46
CA ASN A 184 -5.46 10.35 -8.16
C ASN A 184 -5.89 8.95 -7.75
N GLN A 185 -4.97 8.00 -7.95
CA GLN A 185 -5.15 6.63 -7.52
C GLN A 185 -5.59 6.73 -6.06
N ALA A 186 -6.81 6.34 -5.76
CA ALA A 186 -7.24 6.37 -4.38
C ALA A 186 -6.60 5.15 -3.72
N VAL A 187 -5.74 5.38 -2.74
CA VAL A 187 -5.09 4.32 -1.99
C VAL A 187 -5.82 4.18 -0.67
N GLU A 188 -6.15 2.94 -0.31
CA GLU A 188 -6.79 2.67 0.96
C GLU A 188 -5.74 2.79 2.06
N PHE A 189 -6.01 3.62 3.06
CA PHE A 189 -5.15 3.88 4.21
C PHE A 189 -5.97 3.73 5.47
N CYS A 190 -5.49 2.91 6.41
CA CYS A 190 -6.23 2.56 7.61
C CYS A 190 -5.66 3.28 8.82
N PHE A 191 -6.54 3.64 9.76
CA PHE A 191 -6.16 4.13 11.07
C PHE A 191 -6.64 3.13 12.11
N PHE A 192 -5.86 2.95 13.17
CA PHE A 192 -6.27 2.23 14.37
C PHE A 192 -5.79 2.99 15.59
N ALA A 193 -6.55 2.98 16.68
CA ALA A 193 -6.15 3.72 17.87
C ALA A 193 -6.26 2.90 19.15
N ASN A 194 -5.31 3.12 20.04
CA ASN A 194 -5.38 2.71 21.44
C ASN A 194 -5.52 3.92 22.36
N TYR A 195 -6.11 3.66 23.52
CA TYR A 195 -6.19 4.58 24.63
C TYR A 195 -5.56 3.93 25.85
N CYS A 196 -4.74 4.69 26.57
CA CYS A 196 -4.17 4.26 27.84
C CYS A 196 -4.71 5.13 28.98
N ASP A 197 -5.21 4.48 30.02
CA ASP A 197 -5.68 5.18 31.20
C ASP A 197 -4.52 5.63 32.12
N ASP A 198 -4.82 6.39 33.17
CA ASP A 198 -3.82 6.87 34.12
C ASP A 198 -3.10 5.74 34.89
N SER A 199 -3.61 4.51 34.83
CA SER A 199 -2.96 3.33 35.42
C SER A 199 -1.96 2.65 34.48
N GLY A 200 -1.85 3.13 33.24
CA GLY A 200 -1.04 2.51 32.19
C GLY A 200 -1.72 1.31 31.54
N ARG A 201 -3.03 1.09 31.76
CA ARG A 201 -3.75 -0.01 31.11
C ARG A 201 -4.14 0.38 29.70
N HIS A 202 -3.88 -0.52 28.75
CA HIS A 202 -4.19 -0.31 27.34
C HIS A 202 -5.62 -0.78 27.00
N PHE A 203 -6.30 0.00 26.19
CA PHE A 203 -7.61 -0.28 25.64
C PHE A 203 -7.60 -0.02 24.14
N THR A 204 -8.36 -0.79 23.36
CA THR A 204 -8.73 -0.36 22.00
C THR A 204 -9.62 0.87 22.10
N ALA A 205 -9.36 1.90 21.32
CA ALA A 205 -10.05 3.18 21.43
C ALA A 205 -11.26 3.29 20.48
N ASN A 206 -12.30 3.97 20.94
CA ASN A 206 -13.29 4.59 20.06
C ASN A 206 -12.86 6.02 19.75
N TYR A 207 -12.98 6.45 18.50
CA TYR A 207 -12.50 7.76 18.05
C TYR A 207 -13.28 8.26 16.83
N SER A 208 -13.24 9.56 16.57
CA SER A 208 -13.64 10.14 15.28
C SER A 208 -12.40 10.51 14.46
N LEU A 209 -12.51 10.39 13.14
CA LEU A 209 -11.48 10.74 12.17
C LEU A 209 -12.01 11.81 11.20
N ASP A 210 -11.23 12.87 11.07
CA ASP A 210 -11.41 13.93 10.09
C ASP A 210 -10.15 14.01 9.21
N VAL A 211 -10.32 14.15 7.90
CA VAL A 211 -9.21 14.20 6.94
C VAL A 211 -9.43 15.31 5.93
N TRP A 212 -8.36 16.05 5.64
CA TRP A 212 -8.30 17.15 4.68
C TRP A 212 -7.20 16.93 3.66
N LEU A 213 -7.44 17.38 2.43
CA LEU A 213 -6.41 17.64 1.44
C LEU A 213 -5.80 19.01 1.72
N GLY A 214 -4.55 19.03 2.18
CA GLY A 214 -3.81 20.18 2.67
C GLY A 214 -2.84 19.79 3.79
N THR A 215 -2.23 20.78 4.42
CA THR A 215 -1.31 20.59 5.57
C THR A 215 -1.97 20.96 6.92
N ASP A 216 -3.24 21.36 6.90
CA ASP A 216 -4.03 21.74 8.07
C ASP A 216 -5.54 21.58 7.79
N ASN A 217 -6.36 21.84 8.81
CA ASN A 217 -7.83 21.77 8.75
C ASN A 217 -8.51 22.90 7.95
N THR A 218 -7.74 23.74 7.24
CA THR A 218 -8.29 24.76 6.34
C THR A 218 -8.34 24.30 4.87
N GLY A 219 -7.78 23.11 4.59
CA GLY A 219 -7.80 22.46 3.29
C GLY A 219 -9.18 21.95 2.84
N ILE A 220 -9.20 21.13 1.78
CA ILE A 220 -10.44 20.52 1.28
C ILE A 220 -10.77 19.31 2.15
N GLN A 221 -11.86 19.36 2.91
CA GLN A 221 -12.32 18.22 3.71
C GLN A 221 -12.65 17.03 2.80
N LEU A 222 -11.98 15.90 3.04
CA LEU A 222 -12.22 14.63 2.35
C LEU A 222 -13.19 13.75 3.15
N TYR A 223 -12.95 13.62 4.45
CA TYR A 223 -13.73 12.80 5.38
C TYR A 223 -13.97 13.58 6.66
N ASN A 224 -15.15 13.42 7.27
CA ASN A 224 -15.54 14.17 8.46
C ASN A 224 -16.34 13.26 9.41
N ASP A 225 -16.01 13.30 10.70
CA ASP A 225 -16.64 12.55 11.78
C ASP A 225 -16.83 11.05 11.46
N LEU A 226 -15.80 10.41 10.90
CA LEU A 226 -15.83 8.97 10.67
C LEU A 226 -15.46 8.21 11.95
N GLU A 227 -16.22 7.17 12.29
CA GLU A 227 -15.99 6.37 13.50
C GLU A 227 -15.76 4.89 13.13
N PRO A 228 -14.87 4.17 13.83
CA PRO A 228 -14.69 2.75 13.64
C PRO A 228 -15.92 1.97 14.13
N THR A 229 -16.09 0.74 13.63
CA THR A 229 -17.06 -0.18 14.24
C THR A 229 -16.47 -0.74 15.53
N VAL A 230 -17.11 -0.41 16.65
CA VAL A 230 -16.72 -0.87 17.99
C VAL A 230 -17.71 -1.89 18.55
N GLY A 231 -17.24 -2.83 19.37
CA GLY A 231 -18.10 -3.84 19.96
C GLY A 231 -17.39 -4.79 20.92
N VAL A 232 -18.07 -5.89 21.23
CA VAL A 232 -17.53 -7.02 22.01
C VAL A 232 -17.65 -8.26 21.13
N ASN A 233 -16.56 -9.01 20.98
CA ASN A 233 -16.54 -10.23 20.17
C ASN A 233 -17.24 -11.41 20.89
N ASP A 234 -17.31 -12.57 20.24
CA ASP A 234 -17.95 -13.76 20.81
C ASP A 234 -17.26 -14.33 22.06
N HIS A 235 -16.01 -13.93 22.33
CA HIS A 235 -15.21 -14.34 23.49
C HIS A 235 -15.31 -13.36 24.67
N GLY A 236 -15.95 -12.20 24.46
CA GLY A 236 -16.10 -11.17 25.49
C GLY A 236 -15.07 -10.05 25.44
N ASP A 237 -14.20 -10.02 24.42
CA ASP A 237 -13.17 -8.99 24.26
C ASP A 237 -13.70 -7.78 23.49
N PHE A 238 -13.32 -6.59 23.94
CA PHE A 238 -13.63 -5.35 23.23
C PHE A 238 -12.79 -5.24 21.96
N PHE A 239 -13.42 -4.81 20.86
CA PHE A 239 -12.72 -4.58 19.59
C PHE A 239 -13.15 -3.27 18.96
N ALA A 240 -12.22 -2.59 18.30
CA ALA A 240 -12.49 -1.57 17.29
C ALA A 240 -11.95 -2.06 15.95
N SER A 241 -12.73 -1.94 14.87
CA SER A 241 -12.23 -2.25 13.53
C SER A 241 -11.31 -1.13 13.03
N PRO A 242 -10.21 -1.42 12.33
CA PRO A 242 -9.45 -0.39 11.64
C PRO A 242 -10.36 0.46 10.75
N LEU A 243 -10.20 1.78 10.81
CA LEU A 243 -10.99 2.73 10.04
C LEU A 243 -10.21 3.11 8.77
N CYS A 244 -10.60 2.51 7.66
CA CYS A 244 -9.94 2.71 6.38
C CYS A 244 -10.64 3.76 5.52
N VAL A 245 -9.86 4.64 4.92
CA VAL A 245 -10.31 5.70 4.01
C VAL A 245 -9.53 5.64 2.71
N ALA A 246 -10.17 6.03 1.60
CA ALA A 246 -9.51 6.13 0.32
C ALA A 246 -8.89 7.53 0.19
N LEU A 247 -7.55 7.63 0.29
CA LEU A 247 -6.80 8.88 0.19
C LEU A 247 -6.35 9.13 -1.26
N PRO A 248 -6.36 10.38 -1.74
CA PRO A 248 -5.82 10.68 -3.06
C PRO A 248 -4.31 10.47 -3.05
N TYR A 249 -3.79 9.68 -3.98
CA TYR A 249 -2.35 9.45 -4.12
C TYR A 249 -1.74 10.41 -5.13
N ASN A 250 -0.70 11.13 -4.70
CA ASN A 250 0.06 12.03 -5.55
C ASN A 250 1.50 11.52 -5.74
N GLU A 251 1.77 10.87 -6.88
CA GLU A 251 3.07 10.27 -7.21
C GLU A 251 4.26 11.25 -7.18
N GLY A 252 4.01 12.56 -7.33
CA GLY A 252 5.02 13.61 -7.40
C GLY A 252 5.21 14.40 -6.10
N ALA A 253 4.42 14.15 -5.06
CA ALA A 253 4.46 14.91 -3.82
C ALA A 253 5.45 14.32 -2.82
N ASN A 254 6.59 15.00 -2.61
CA ASN A 254 7.50 14.73 -1.50
C ASN A 254 7.22 15.62 -0.28
N GLU A 255 6.26 16.54 -0.40
CA GLU A 255 5.81 17.43 0.67
C GLU A 255 4.45 16.93 1.16
N ASP A 256 4.15 17.20 2.42
CA ASP A 256 2.88 16.85 3.07
C ASP A 256 1.70 17.49 2.34
N TYR A 257 0.66 16.68 2.09
CA TYR A 257 -0.52 17.13 1.35
C TYR A 257 -1.83 16.54 1.88
N ILE A 258 -1.77 15.63 2.86
CA ILE A 258 -2.93 15.19 3.63
C ILE A 258 -2.71 15.62 5.07
N TYR A 259 -3.77 16.12 5.70
CA TYR A 259 -3.81 16.41 7.13
C TYR A 259 -4.97 15.64 7.74
N TYR A 260 -4.76 15.06 8.91
CA TYR A 260 -5.81 14.35 9.65
C TYR A 260 -5.87 14.81 11.11
N GLU A 261 -7.08 14.76 11.66
CA GLU A 261 -7.35 14.91 13.09
C GLU A 261 -8.11 13.68 13.57
N VAL A 262 -7.69 13.13 14.70
CA VAL A 262 -8.34 12.00 15.34
C VAL A 262 -8.71 12.41 16.75
N THR A 263 -10.00 12.34 17.07
CA THR A 263 -10.52 12.75 18.37
C THR A 263 -10.94 11.53 19.17
N LEU A 264 -10.39 11.35 20.36
CA LEU A 264 -10.78 10.28 21.28
C LEU A 264 -12.24 10.48 21.72
N LEU A 265 -13.03 9.41 21.64
CA LEU A 265 -14.43 9.39 22.06
C LEU A 265 -14.63 8.54 23.31
N ASP A 266 -15.65 8.88 24.09
CA ASP A 266 -16.12 8.07 25.21
C ASP A 266 -16.53 6.67 24.75
N TRP A 267 -16.21 5.66 25.56
CA TRP A 267 -16.70 4.29 25.38
C TRP A 267 -16.96 3.62 26.72
N GLU A 268 -18.06 4.00 27.39
CA GLU A 268 -18.42 3.58 28.76
C GLU A 268 -18.38 2.06 29.02
N ALA A 269 -18.55 1.24 27.98
CA ALA A 269 -18.48 -0.22 28.13
C ALA A 269 -17.05 -0.74 28.27
N ASN A 270 -16.06 -0.05 27.69
CA ASN A 270 -14.67 -0.47 27.60
C ASN A 270 -13.77 0.30 28.58
N TYR A 271 -13.93 1.63 28.65
CA TYR A 271 -13.21 2.52 29.55
C TYR A 271 -14.11 3.67 30.06
N ASP A 272 -13.72 4.31 31.17
CA ASP A 272 -14.47 5.43 31.76
C ASP A 272 -14.47 6.66 30.84
N SER A 273 -15.29 7.67 31.14
CA SER A 273 -15.32 8.89 30.33
C SER A 273 -13.93 9.55 30.26
N VAL A 274 -13.55 9.95 29.06
CA VAL A 274 -12.21 10.43 28.72
C VAL A 274 -12.21 11.92 28.43
N GLU A 275 -11.04 12.55 28.56
CA GLU A 275 -10.82 13.85 27.94
C GLU A 275 -10.76 13.64 26.41
N HIS A 276 -11.60 14.35 25.65
CA HIS A 276 -11.65 14.26 24.18
C HIS A 276 -10.41 14.88 23.55
N LYS A 277 -9.28 14.21 23.70
CA LYS A 277 -8.00 14.63 23.15
C LYS A 277 -8.02 14.47 21.64
N VAL A 278 -7.33 15.39 20.97
CA VAL A 278 -7.18 15.39 19.52
C VAL A 278 -5.72 15.11 19.22
N LEU A 279 -5.47 14.06 18.44
CA LEU A 279 -4.20 13.83 17.76
C LEU A 279 -4.32 14.36 16.34
N SER A 280 -3.23 14.86 15.78
CA SER A 280 -3.21 15.26 14.39
C SER A 280 -1.86 14.96 13.76
N GLY A 281 -1.87 14.79 12.45
CA GLY A 281 -0.68 14.49 11.68
C GLY A 281 -0.84 14.90 10.22
N THR A 282 0.26 14.82 9.50
CA THR A 282 0.31 15.07 8.07
C THR A 282 0.89 13.84 7.36
N LEU A 283 0.46 13.61 6.13
CA LEU A 283 0.99 12.55 5.28
C LEU A 283 1.48 13.13 3.96
N ASN A 284 2.65 12.67 3.53
CA ASN A 284 3.15 12.77 2.17
C ASN A 284 3.11 11.39 1.49
N LYS A 285 3.66 11.32 0.27
CA LYS A 285 3.69 10.10 -0.52
C LYS A 285 4.42 8.95 0.17
N ASN A 286 5.57 9.22 0.77
CA ASN A 286 6.40 8.16 1.37
C ASN A 286 5.71 7.57 2.59
N ASP A 287 5.02 8.40 3.39
CA ASP A 287 4.27 7.95 4.57
C ASP A 287 3.14 7.01 4.15
N ILE A 288 2.42 7.37 3.08
CA ILE A 288 1.37 6.54 2.50
C ILE A 288 1.98 5.24 1.95
N GLU A 289 3.05 5.31 1.16
CA GLU A 289 3.72 4.13 0.57
C GLU A 289 4.31 3.17 1.62
N ALA A 290 4.77 3.68 2.77
CA ALA A 290 5.35 2.87 3.83
C ALA A 290 4.36 1.86 4.45
N HIS A 291 3.05 2.15 4.36
CA HIS A 291 1.99 1.30 4.93
C HIS A 291 1.46 0.24 3.93
N PHE A 292 2.14 0.06 2.79
CA PHE A 292 1.85 -1.01 1.84
C PHE A 292 2.99 -2.05 1.82
N ASP A 293 2.71 -3.27 2.28
CA ASP A 293 3.70 -4.34 2.42
C ASP A 293 4.10 -5.04 1.10
N GLY A 294 3.65 -4.52 -0.05
CA GLY A 294 3.94 -5.07 -1.37
C GLY A 294 3.16 -6.34 -1.76
N ASN A 295 2.24 -6.83 -0.90
CA ASN A 295 1.41 -8.03 -1.14
C ASN A 295 -0.10 -7.78 -1.05
N ASP A 296 -0.56 -6.53 -1.22
CA ASP A 296 -1.95 -6.09 -1.02
C ASP A 296 -2.44 -6.14 0.45
N ASN A 297 -1.57 -6.37 1.45
CA ASN A 297 -1.96 -6.06 2.83
C ASN A 297 -1.76 -4.56 3.08
N ILE A 298 -2.74 -3.97 3.75
CA ILE A 298 -2.72 -2.58 4.16
C ILE A 298 -2.47 -2.59 5.65
N ASP A 299 -1.33 -2.03 6.04
CA ASP A 299 -1.05 -1.74 7.43
C ASP A 299 -1.80 -0.47 7.87
N TYR A 300 -1.99 -0.26 9.17
CA TYR A 300 -2.69 0.90 9.70
C TYR A 300 -1.74 1.88 10.38
N GLU A 301 -2.04 3.17 10.25
CA GLU A 301 -1.45 4.19 11.10
C GLU A 301 -1.96 3.98 12.54
N HIS A 302 -1.05 3.59 13.42
CA HIS A 302 -1.38 3.24 14.79
C HIS A 302 -1.25 4.43 15.74
N LEU A 303 -2.39 5.02 16.06
CA LEU A 303 -2.51 6.18 16.93
C LEU A 303 -2.64 5.79 18.40
N ARG A 304 -2.05 6.57 19.29
CA ARG A 304 -1.95 6.26 20.72
C ARG A 304 -2.37 7.46 21.56
N PHE A 305 -3.57 7.39 22.17
CA PHE A 305 -4.07 8.43 23.07
C PHE A 305 -3.65 8.15 24.50
N ASN A 306 -2.88 9.06 25.09
CA ASN A 306 -2.37 8.95 26.47
C ASN A 306 -1.53 7.71 26.75
N CYS A 307 -1.24 6.91 25.75
CA CYS A 307 -0.15 5.95 25.84
C CYS A 307 1.11 6.76 25.67
N VAL A 308 2.03 6.61 26.61
CA VAL A 308 3.38 7.15 26.45
C VAL A 308 3.93 6.49 25.18
N GLU A 309 4.25 7.29 24.15
CA GLU A 309 5.22 6.82 23.17
C GLU A 309 6.48 6.57 23.97
N GLU A 310 6.79 5.31 24.23
CA GLU A 310 8.15 4.99 24.59
C GLU A 310 9.01 5.32 23.37
N GLY A 311 9.59 6.53 23.36
CA GLY A 311 11.03 6.51 23.18
C GLY A 311 11.53 5.51 24.20
N VAL A 312 12.05 4.38 23.71
CA VAL A 312 12.48 3.20 24.47
C VAL A 312 12.89 3.65 25.87
N ASN A 313 12.15 3.25 26.92
CA ASN A 313 12.37 3.78 28.25
C ASN A 313 13.87 3.70 28.59
N GLU A 314 14.53 4.87 28.61
CA GLU A 314 16.00 4.94 28.65
C GLU A 314 16.54 4.31 29.95
N GLU A 315 15.73 4.30 31.01
CA GLU A 315 16.04 3.65 32.29
C GLU A 315 15.94 2.12 32.13
N TYR A 316 14.85 1.60 31.58
CA TYR A 316 14.67 0.17 31.26
C TYR A 316 15.80 -0.37 30.37
N VAL A 317 16.13 0.33 29.27
CA VAL A 317 17.22 -0.07 28.37
C VAL A 317 18.54 -0.10 29.09
N ALA A 318 18.85 0.95 29.86
CA ALA A 318 20.09 1.03 30.62
C ALA A 318 20.18 -0.09 31.67
N GLU A 319 19.06 -0.47 32.30
CA GLU A 319 19.02 -1.57 33.26
C GLU A 319 19.23 -2.93 32.58
N MET A 320 18.59 -3.19 31.44
CA MET A 320 18.79 -4.41 30.65
C MET A 320 20.24 -4.53 30.15
N GLU A 321 20.79 -3.44 29.60
CA GLU A 321 22.19 -3.41 29.14
C GLU A 321 23.15 -3.65 30.31
N ALA A 322 22.91 -2.99 31.45
CA ALA A 322 23.73 -3.18 32.64
C ALA A 322 23.63 -4.60 33.20
N ALA A 323 22.45 -5.23 33.18
CA ALA A 323 22.29 -6.61 33.63
C ALA A 323 23.11 -7.59 32.78
N ILE A 324 23.06 -7.42 31.45
CA ILE A 324 23.81 -8.23 30.49
C ILE A 324 25.32 -7.97 30.63
N GLU A 325 25.74 -6.71 30.70
CA GLU A 325 27.15 -6.34 30.86
C GLU A 325 27.74 -6.88 32.17
N ASN A 326 27.03 -6.70 33.29
CA ASN A 326 27.47 -7.21 34.60
C ASN A 326 27.57 -8.74 34.63
N MET A 327 26.60 -9.44 34.02
CA MET A 327 26.66 -10.90 33.88
C MET A 327 27.93 -11.31 33.12
N MET A 328 28.16 -10.72 31.95
CA MET A 328 29.33 -11.04 31.13
C MET A 328 30.64 -10.69 31.83
N GLU A 329 30.71 -9.55 32.52
CA GLU A 329 31.89 -9.17 33.33
C GLU A 329 32.17 -10.19 34.44
N GLU A 330 31.14 -10.62 35.19
CA GLU A 330 31.30 -11.63 36.24
C GLU A 330 31.78 -12.97 35.67
N ILE A 331 31.21 -13.46 34.57
CA ILE A 331 31.62 -14.74 33.97
C ILE A 331 33.03 -14.66 33.37
N ASN A 332 33.38 -13.54 32.71
CA ASN A 332 34.69 -13.33 32.10
C ASN A 332 35.81 -13.11 33.13
N ALA A 333 35.48 -12.59 34.31
CA ALA A 333 36.43 -12.44 35.41
C ALA A 333 36.86 -13.77 36.05
N ILE A 334 36.19 -14.88 35.73
CA ILE A 334 36.46 -16.21 36.29
C ILE A 334 37.56 -16.91 35.47
N PRO A 335 38.77 -17.10 36.03
CA PRO A 335 39.81 -17.87 35.36
C PRO A 335 39.44 -19.36 35.33
N TYR A 336 39.71 -20.00 34.21
CA TYR A 336 39.65 -21.46 34.06
C TYR A 336 40.68 -22.15 34.94
N THR A 337 40.24 -23.24 35.57
CA THR A 337 41.08 -24.07 36.45
C THR A 337 41.61 -25.30 35.73
N GLY A 338 40.99 -25.70 34.60
CA GLY A 338 41.29 -26.94 33.89
C GLY A 338 40.40 -28.11 34.35
N ASP A 339 39.51 -27.89 35.33
CA ASP A 339 38.50 -28.83 35.80
C ASP A 339 37.13 -28.42 35.22
N PRO A 340 36.55 -29.20 34.29
CA PRO A 340 35.27 -28.88 33.67
C PRO A 340 34.13 -28.74 34.69
N ASP A 341 34.04 -29.65 35.67
CA ASP A 341 32.98 -29.64 36.67
C ASP A 341 33.05 -28.35 37.52
N TYR A 342 34.28 -27.96 37.91
CA TYR A 342 34.55 -26.76 38.70
C TYR A 342 34.34 -25.45 37.91
N ASP A 343 34.79 -25.42 36.65
CA ASP A 343 34.66 -24.25 35.79
C ASP A 343 33.21 -24.04 35.34
N PHE A 344 32.48 -25.10 35.02
CA PHE A 344 31.03 -25.08 34.75
C PHE A 344 30.28 -24.47 35.93
N ALA A 345 30.47 -25.01 37.13
CA ALA A 345 29.76 -24.51 38.32
C ALA A 345 30.09 -23.05 38.62
N ARG A 346 31.36 -22.64 38.48
CA ARG A 346 31.75 -21.25 38.73
C ARG A 346 31.16 -20.27 37.72
N LYS A 347 31.05 -20.66 36.44
CA LYS A 347 30.53 -19.79 35.37
C LYS A 347 29.00 -19.78 35.29
N MET A 348 28.35 -20.90 35.58
CA MET A 348 26.89 -21.01 35.57
C MET A 348 26.23 -20.22 36.72
N ILE A 349 26.93 -20.01 37.85
CA ILE A 349 26.42 -19.17 38.94
C ILE A 349 26.17 -17.70 38.50
N PRO A 350 27.15 -16.95 37.97
CA PRO A 350 26.91 -15.60 37.47
C PRO A 350 26.00 -15.57 36.24
N HIS A 351 26.00 -16.61 35.40
CA HIS A 351 25.03 -16.75 34.31
C HIS A 351 23.58 -16.73 34.83
N HIS A 352 23.26 -17.55 35.84
CA HIS A 352 21.96 -17.54 36.51
C HIS A 352 21.66 -16.24 37.26
N ARG A 353 22.67 -15.52 37.76
CA ARG A 353 22.45 -14.19 38.36
C ARG A 353 22.02 -13.17 37.32
N GLY A 354 22.60 -13.23 36.12
CA GLY A 354 22.13 -12.43 34.98
C GLY A 354 20.67 -12.75 34.64
N GLU A 355 20.31 -14.03 34.62
CA GLU A 355 18.93 -14.49 34.42
C GLU A 355 17.95 -13.90 35.45
N ILE A 356 18.34 -13.91 36.73
CA ILE A 356 17.56 -13.32 37.82
C ILE A 356 17.40 -11.81 37.62
N ALA A 357 18.47 -11.11 37.25
CA ALA A 357 18.42 -9.67 37.02
C ALA A 357 17.47 -9.31 35.87
N LEU A 358 17.51 -10.05 34.76
CA LEU A 358 16.59 -9.87 33.64
C LEU A 358 15.14 -10.16 34.05
N ALA A 359 14.90 -11.18 34.87
CA ALA A 359 13.57 -11.49 35.40
C ALA A 359 13.05 -10.40 36.36
N GLU A 360 13.92 -9.80 37.19
CA GLU A 360 13.53 -8.67 38.05
C GLU A 360 13.11 -7.45 37.22
N ILE A 361 13.85 -7.14 36.15
CA ILE A 361 13.53 -6.06 35.21
C ILE A 361 12.20 -6.35 34.50
N GLU A 362 11.99 -7.57 34.02
CA GLU A 362 10.72 -8.00 33.41
C GLU A 362 9.53 -7.85 34.38
N LEU A 363 9.71 -8.15 35.66
CA LEU A 363 8.64 -7.94 36.64
C LEU A 363 8.38 -6.47 36.99
N GLU A 364 9.36 -5.60 36.80
CA GLU A 364 9.25 -4.16 37.00
C GLU A 364 8.58 -3.47 35.80
N TYR A 365 9.00 -3.81 34.58
CA TYR A 365 8.59 -3.11 33.35
C TYR A 365 7.59 -3.90 32.48
N GLY A 366 7.64 -5.23 32.48
CA GLY A 366 6.77 -6.08 31.66
C GLY A 366 5.32 -6.10 32.12
N HIS A 367 4.42 -6.35 31.17
CA HIS A 367 2.97 -6.24 31.35
C HIS A 367 2.21 -7.49 30.91
N HIS A 368 2.80 -8.35 30.07
CA HIS A 368 2.20 -9.61 29.65
C HIS A 368 2.24 -10.63 30.78
N GLU A 369 1.07 -11.18 31.11
CA GLU A 369 0.94 -12.17 32.19
C GLU A 369 1.83 -13.40 31.96
N GLU A 370 2.04 -13.80 30.70
CA GLU A 370 2.90 -14.93 30.33
C GLU A 370 4.38 -14.68 30.66
N MET A 371 4.94 -13.55 30.24
CA MET A 371 6.36 -13.20 30.49
C MET A 371 6.62 -12.93 31.97
N ARG A 372 5.70 -12.25 32.65
CA ARG A 372 5.75 -12.09 34.11
C ARG A 372 5.70 -13.42 34.85
N ASN A 373 4.85 -14.36 34.44
CA ASN A 373 4.80 -15.70 35.03
C ASN A 373 6.10 -16.48 34.80
N MET A 374 6.75 -16.31 33.65
CA MET A 374 8.06 -16.90 33.38
C MET A 374 9.13 -16.27 34.28
N ALA A 375 9.16 -14.95 34.41
CA ALA A 375 10.08 -14.24 35.28
C ALA A 375 9.93 -14.66 36.76
N GLU A 376 8.70 -14.82 37.27
CA GLU A 376 8.45 -15.35 38.61
C GLU A 376 8.99 -16.78 38.80
N GLN A 377 8.87 -17.63 37.77
CA GLN A 377 9.44 -18.98 37.79
C GLN A 377 10.97 -18.94 37.84
N THR A 378 11.60 -18.06 37.05
CA THR A 378 13.04 -17.82 37.06
C THR A 378 13.54 -17.40 38.44
N LEU A 379 12.82 -16.51 39.13
CA LEU A 379 13.15 -16.10 40.51
C LEU A 379 13.07 -17.25 41.54
N THR A 380 12.50 -18.39 41.15
CA THR A 380 12.48 -19.61 41.99
C THR A 380 13.54 -20.62 41.54
N SER A 381 13.60 -20.93 40.24
CA SER A 381 14.45 -22.00 39.69
C SER A 381 15.94 -21.65 39.70
N ALA A 382 16.31 -20.43 39.30
CA ALA A 382 17.72 -20.01 39.23
C ALA A 382 18.39 -19.99 40.61
N PRO A 383 17.77 -19.48 41.70
CA PRO A 383 18.33 -19.62 43.04
C PRO A 383 18.51 -21.07 43.50
N GLU A 384 17.62 -21.99 43.12
CA GLU A 384 17.77 -23.41 43.45
C GLU A 384 18.98 -24.04 42.74
N SER A 385 19.20 -23.72 41.46
CA SER A 385 20.41 -24.12 40.71
C SER A 385 21.67 -23.55 41.34
N ILE A 386 21.71 -22.23 41.61
CA ILE A 386 22.84 -21.57 42.27
C ILE A 386 23.20 -22.27 43.59
N ASN A 387 22.21 -22.63 44.41
CA ASN A 387 22.46 -23.33 45.67
C ASN A 387 23.08 -24.73 45.45
N ARG A 388 22.65 -25.47 44.44
CA ARG A 388 23.24 -26.79 44.10
C ARG A 388 24.69 -26.65 43.63
N LEU A 389 24.97 -25.68 42.76
CA LEU A 389 26.31 -25.38 42.27
C LEU A 389 27.25 -24.83 43.36
N GLN A 390 26.75 -24.01 44.28
CA GLN A 390 27.54 -23.56 45.43
C GLN A 390 27.89 -24.72 46.37
N ASN A 391 26.91 -25.58 46.65
CA ASN A 391 27.11 -26.75 47.49
C ASN A 391 28.14 -27.72 46.89
N PHE A 392 28.13 -27.88 45.57
CA PHE A 392 29.17 -28.58 44.84
C PHE A 392 30.55 -28.01 45.09
N LEU A 393 30.73 -26.71 44.86
CA LEU A 393 32.03 -26.05 45.04
C LEU A 393 32.55 -26.20 46.47
N GLU A 394 31.66 -26.18 47.47
CA GLU A 394 32.02 -26.44 48.87
C GLU A 394 32.43 -27.90 49.14
N GLN A 395 31.79 -28.88 48.49
CA GLN A 395 32.06 -30.31 48.70
C GLN A 395 33.24 -30.83 47.88
N HIS A 396 33.39 -30.38 46.64
CA HIS A 396 34.43 -30.81 45.70
C HIS A 396 35.81 -30.37 46.17
N GLY A 397 35.93 -29.15 46.71
CA GLY A 397 37.17 -28.63 47.28
C GLY A 397 38.07 -28.00 46.22
N GLU A 398 39.32 -28.47 46.11
CA GLU A 398 40.27 -27.94 45.13
C GLU A 398 39.97 -28.50 43.72
N PRO A 399 40.17 -27.72 42.65
CA PRO A 399 39.93 -28.19 41.29
C PRO A 399 40.79 -29.42 40.95
N GLU A 400 40.25 -30.30 40.12
CA GLU A 400 40.88 -31.52 39.59
C GLU A 400 41.10 -31.41 38.07
N PRO A 401 42.18 -30.75 37.59
CA PRO A 401 42.34 -30.46 36.18
C PRO A 401 42.52 -31.70 35.31
N ILE A 402 41.85 -31.72 34.15
CA ILE A 402 42.01 -32.75 33.14
C ILE A 402 43.11 -32.37 32.12
N SER A 403 43.61 -33.36 31.37
CA SER A 403 44.64 -33.11 30.36
C SER A 403 44.09 -32.51 29.06
N ASP A 404 42.80 -32.73 28.80
CA ASP A 404 42.13 -32.22 27.61
C ASP A 404 41.68 -30.79 27.88
N THR A 405 42.30 -29.82 27.22
CA THR A 405 41.98 -28.41 27.38
C THR A 405 41.04 -27.90 26.29
N GLN A 406 40.56 -28.77 25.39
CA GLN A 406 39.65 -28.38 24.31
C GLN A 406 38.35 -27.80 24.85
N TYR A 407 37.83 -28.33 25.96
CA TYR A 407 36.61 -27.82 26.59
C TYR A 407 36.69 -26.34 26.95
N ILE A 408 37.89 -25.80 27.26
CA ILE A 408 38.08 -24.39 27.57
C ILE A 408 37.78 -23.54 26.34
N GLU A 409 38.30 -23.93 25.17
CA GLU A 409 38.05 -23.22 23.91
C GLU A 409 36.55 -23.29 23.53
N GLU A 410 35.89 -24.41 23.82
CA GLU A 410 34.45 -24.59 23.56
C GLU A 410 33.59 -23.75 24.53
N MET A 411 33.94 -23.69 25.82
CA MET A 411 33.25 -22.83 26.78
C MET A 411 33.44 -21.34 26.45
N GLU A 412 34.65 -20.95 26.03
CA GLU A 412 34.92 -19.58 25.57
C GLU A 412 34.06 -19.24 24.34
N ALA A 413 33.99 -20.14 23.35
CA ALA A 413 33.17 -19.94 22.17
C ALA A 413 31.68 -19.83 22.48
N ALA A 414 31.13 -20.72 23.33
CA ALA A 414 29.73 -20.69 23.73
C ALA A 414 29.35 -19.39 24.45
N MET A 415 30.23 -18.88 25.32
CA MET A 415 30.01 -17.60 25.99
C MET A 415 30.12 -16.41 25.04
N GLU A 416 31.07 -16.41 24.11
CA GLU A 416 31.24 -15.36 23.10
C GLU A 416 30.02 -15.30 22.18
N GLU A 417 29.50 -16.45 21.74
CA GLU A 417 28.29 -16.53 20.91
C GLU A 417 27.07 -15.98 21.65
N MET A 418 26.86 -16.38 22.91
CA MET A 418 25.80 -15.83 23.75
C MET A 418 25.90 -14.31 23.89
N GLU A 419 27.10 -13.77 24.15
CA GLU A 419 27.33 -12.32 24.27
C GLU A 419 26.96 -11.59 22.97
N VAL A 420 27.45 -12.09 21.83
CA VAL A 420 27.20 -11.49 20.52
C VAL A 420 25.71 -11.51 20.19
N GLU A 421 25.04 -12.65 20.35
CA GLU A 421 23.63 -12.78 20.03
C GLU A 421 22.78 -11.86 20.94
N MET A 422 22.98 -11.90 22.26
CA MET A 422 22.22 -11.05 23.20
C MET A 422 22.41 -9.55 22.95
N THR A 423 23.64 -9.11 22.67
CA THR A 423 23.95 -7.69 22.44
C THR A 423 23.58 -7.21 21.04
N SER A 424 23.48 -8.11 20.06
CA SER A 424 23.05 -7.77 18.70
C SER A 424 21.55 -7.50 18.56
N ILE A 425 20.75 -8.00 19.50
CA ILE A 425 19.30 -7.82 19.53
C ILE A 425 18.97 -6.36 19.86
N PRO A 426 18.37 -5.59 18.92
CA PRO A 426 17.93 -4.23 19.19
C PRO A 426 16.72 -4.24 20.13
N TYR A 427 16.66 -3.24 21.01
CA TYR A 427 15.50 -2.99 21.86
C TYR A 427 14.35 -2.43 21.01
N THR A 428 13.16 -2.96 21.28
CA THR A 428 11.92 -2.53 20.64
C THR A 428 11.17 -1.51 21.49
N GLY A 429 11.46 -1.44 22.80
CA GLY A 429 10.70 -0.61 23.75
C GLY A 429 9.48 -1.32 24.32
N ASP A 430 9.27 -2.58 23.96
CA ASP A 430 8.36 -3.49 24.64
C ASP A 430 9.18 -4.41 25.53
N PRO A 431 9.09 -4.27 26.88
CA PRO A 431 9.85 -5.08 27.81
C PRO A 431 9.58 -6.58 27.66
N ASP A 432 8.32 -6.99 27.46
CA ASP A 432 7.94 -8.39 27.35
C ASP A 432 8.57 -9.03 26.09
N TYR A 433 8.52 -8.32 24.97
CA TYR A 433 9.09 -8.77 23.69
C TYR A 433 10.63 -8.79 23.69
N ASP A 434 11.24 -7.76 24.26
CA ASP A 434 12.69 -7.65 24.37
C ASP A 434 13.27 -8.68 25.36
N PHE A 435 12.59 -8.93 26.48
CA PHE A 435 12.89 -10.00 27.42
C PHE A 435 12.87 -11.34 26.70
N ALA A 436 11.79 -11.66 25.98
CA ALA A 436 11.66 -12.93 25.28
C ALA A 436 12.78 -13.15 24.26
N ARG A 437 13.08 -12.13 23.44
CA ARG A 437 14.14 -12.22 22.42
C ARG A 437 15.52 -12.38 23.02
N LYS A 438 15.82 -11.71 24.13
CA LYS A 438 17.14 -11.77 24.78
C LYS A 438 17.32 -13.03 25.63
N MET A 439 16.24 -13.57 26.18
CA MET A 439 16.28 -14.80 26.97
C MET A 439 16.53 -16.06 26.12
N ILE A 440 16.18 -16.06 24.83
CA ILE A 440 16.47 -17.18 23.93
C ILE A 440 17.99 -17.46 23.82
N PRO A 441 18.84 -16.51 23.38
CA PRO A 441 20.29 -16.75 23.32
C PRO A 441 20.91 -16.94 24.72
N HIS A 442 20.37 -16.32 25.76
CA HIS A 442 20.79 -16.59 27.15
C HIS A 442 20.61 -18.06 27.54
N HIS A 443 19.41 -18.61 27.29
CA HIS A 443 19.08 -20.01 27.50
C HIS A 443 19.92 -20.94 26.62
N GLN A 444 20.16 -20.58 25.35
CA GLN A 444 21.01 -21.35 24.45
C GLN A 444 22.44 -21.44 25.00
N GLY A 445 23.01 -20.34 25.50
CA GLY A 445 24.32 -20.36 26.16
C GLY A 445 24.37 -21.30 27.37
N ALA A 446 23.30 -21.37 28.17
CA ALA A 446 23.23 -22.31 29.30
C ALA A 446 23.22 -23.77 28.85
N ILE A 447 22.49 -24.07 27.76
CA ILE A 447 22.42 -25.39 27.14
C ILE A 447 23.80 -25.79 26.62
N ASP A 448 24.50 -24.90 25.91
CA ASP A 448 25.81 -25.19 25.32
C ASP A 448 26.86 -25.48 26.40
N LEU A 449 26.91 -24.66 27.46
CA LEU A 449 27.78 -24.93 28.63
C LEU A 449 27.45 -26.27 29.30
N SER A 450 26.16 -26.61 29.38
CA SER A 450 25.70 -27.87 29.96
C SER A 450 26.05 -29.08 29.09
N LEU A 451 26.03 -28.94 27.76
CA LEU A 451 26.46 -29.98 26.83
C LEU A 451 27.97 -30.25 26.96
N ILE A 452 28.78 -29.19 27.08
CA ILE A 452 30.22 -29.29 27.34
C ILE A 452 30.48 -29.99 28.67
N GLU A 453 29.77 -29.63 29.74
CA GLU A 453 29.85 -30.32 31.03
C GLU A 453 29.48 -31.82 30.91
N LEU A 454 28.46 -32.16 30.12
CA LEU A 454 28.09 -33.55 29.87
C LEU A 454 29.13 -34.32 29.04
N GLU A 455 29.94 -33.64 28.24
CA GLU A 455 31.01 -34.25 27.45
C GLU A 455 32.29 -34.45 28.28
N TYR A 456 32.72 -33.42 29.01
CA TYR A 456 34.04 -33.41 29.67
C TYR A 456 33.99 -33.59 31.19
N GLY A 457 32.91 -33.15 31.86
CA GLY A 457 32.72 -33.28 33.30
C GLY A 457 32.51 -34.73 33.73
N VAL A 458 32.93 -35.06 34.94
CA VAL A 458 32.89 -36.43 35.47
C VAL A 458 32.13 -36.55 36.79
N HIS A 459 31.83 -35.44 37.44
CA HIS A 459 31.14 -35.43 38.71
C HIS A 459 29.63 -35.65 38.52
N GLU A 460 29.06 -36.60 39.26
CA GLU A 460 27.66 -37.03 39.05
C GLU A 460 26.67 -35.89 39.24
N MET A 461 26.93 -35.00 40.21
CA MET A 461 26.02 -33.90 40.54
C MET A 461 26.02 -32.80 39.47
N THR A 462 27.17 -32.39 38.94
CA THR A 462 27.25 -31.30 37.94
C THR A 462 26.68 -31.76 36.61
N ARG A 463 26.90 -33.03 36.25
CA ARG A 463 26.25 -33.67 35.11
C ARG A 463 24.73 -33.79 35.28
N GLU A 464 24.23 -33.99 36.50
CA GLU A 464 22.79 -33.99 36.75
C GLU A 464 22.21 -32.58 36.67
N GLU A 465 22.92 -31.59 37.20
CA GLU A 465 22.56 -30.18 37.05
C GLU A 465 22.48 -29.77 35.58
N ALA A 466 23.51 -30.12 34.80
CA ALA A 466 23.55 -29.86 33.36
C ALA A 466 22.34 -30.45 32.62
N ARG A 467 21.88 -31.66 32.97
CA ARG A 467 20.65 -32.23 32.38
C ARG A 467 19.41 -31.45 32.77
N MET A 468 19.28 -31.07 34.04
CA MET A 468 18.14 -30.28 34.50
C MET A 468 18.08 -28.92 33.80
N ILE A 469 19.23 -28.26 33.62
CA ILE A 469 19.34 -27.00 32.88
C ILE A 469 18.96 -27.20 31.42
N ILE A 470 19.45 -28.25 30.75
CA ILE A 470 19.08 -28.52 29.34
C ILE A 470 17.56 -28.72 29.22
N ASP A 471 16.97 -29.55 30.07
CA ASP A 471 15.55 -29.84 30.01
C ASP A 471 14.69 -28.59 30.28
N SER A 472 15.06 -27.78 31.28
CA SER A 472 14.30 -26.58 31.62
C SER A 472 14.48 -25.46 30.60
N GLN A 473 15.71 -25.17 30.17
CA GLN A 473 15.98 -24.07 29.25
C GLN A 473 15.51 -24.37 27.82
N GLN A 474 15.50 -25.64 27.40
CA GLN A 474 14.90 -26.01 26.12
C GLN A 474 13.39 -25.78 26.11
N GLN A 475 12.72 -26.07 27.23
CA GLN A 475 11.29 -25.78 27.39
C GLN A 475 11.05 -24.26 27.45
N GLY A 476 11.89 -23.51 28.15
CA GLY A 476 11.86 -22.05 28.18
C GLY A 476 11.97 -21.44 26.78
N ILE A 477 12.92 -21.89 25.95
CA ILE A 477 13.06 -21.43 24.56
C ILE A 477 11.76 -21.67 23.77
N VAL A 478 11.12 -22.83 23.90
CA VAL A 478 9.85 -23.11 23.20
C VAL A 478 8.74 -22.15 23.64
N GLU A 479 8.66 -21.84 24.93
CA GLU A 479 7.66 -20.89 25.47
C GLU A 479 7.93 -19.46 24.97
N LEU A 480 9.20 -19.04 24.95
CA LEU A 480 9.61 -17.73 24.44
C LEU A 480 9.38 -17.59 22.93
N GLU A 481 9.72 -18.61 22.13
CA GLU A 481 9.45 -18.64 20.69
C GLU A 481 7.95 -18.60 20.40
N SER A 482 7.14 -19.34 21.19
CA SER A 482 5.69 -19.33 21.06
C SER A 482 5.10 -17.95 21.39
N PHE A 483 5.61 -17.30 22.45
CA PHE A 483 5.20 -15.94 22.80
C PHE A 483 5.48 -14.96 21.67
N ILE A 484 6.69 -15.00 21.09
CA ILE A 484 7.09 -14.16 19.96
C ILE A 484 6.20 -14.42 18.73
N GLU A 485 5.89 -15.67 18.41
CA GLU A 485 5.03 -16.04 17.27
C GLU A 485 3.57 -15.56 17.45
N GLU A 486 3.04 -15.63 18.67
CA GLU A 486 1.65 -15.25 18.97
C GLU A 486 1.44 -13.74 19.04
N HIS A 487 2.42 -12.99 19.55
CA HIS A 487 2.27 -11.57 19.86
C HIS A 487 2.95 -10.64 18.84
N GLY A 488 3.84 -11.18 17.98
CA GLY A 488 4.52 -10.42 16.92
C GLY A 488 5.48 -9.34 17.45
N SER A 489 6.23 -8.70 16.56
CA SER A 489 7.00 -7.51 16.95
C SER A 489 6.07 -6.30 17.04
N PRO A 490 6.19 -5.41 18.06
CA PRO A 490 5.45 -4.15 18.09
C PRO A 490 5.79 -3.18 16.94
N MET A 491 6.75 -3.55 16.08
CA MET A 491 7.33 -2.73 15.00
C MET A 491 7.52 -3.52 13.68
N GLU A 492 6.62 -4.46 13.36
CA GLU A 492 6.52 -4.97 11.98
C GLU A 492 5.17 -4.62 11.34
#